data_AF-A0A3Q3KT74-F1
#
_entry.id   AF-A0A3Q3KT74-F1
#
_cell.length_a   1.000
_cell.length_b   1.000
_cell.length_c   1.000
_cell.angle_alpha   90.00
_cell.angle_beta   90.00
_cell.angle_gamma   90.00
#
_symmetry.space_group_name_H-M   'P 1'
#
loop_
_entity.id
_entity.type
_entity.pdbx_description
1 polymer ?
#
loop_
_entity_poly.entity_id
_entity_poly.type
_entity_poly.pdbx_seq_one_letter_code
_entity_poly.pdbx_strand_id
1 'polypeptide(L)'
;MLVFCLDQVYQTPAVLYHKPGEKAQITCFHNAGHNQMYWYRQRPGETMTLIVYTVFGGQPDYGGAAPTKYSAIKDSIYNGSLTITDLLPEDNGVYFCAVSKHSDVRSVSS
;
A
#
# COMPACT_ATOMS: atom_id res chain seq x y z
N MET A 1 24.79 -15.61 7.49
CA MET A 1 23.73 -14.97 8.28
C MET A 1 22.41 -15.30 7.58
N LEU A 2 21.59 -16.18 8.15
CA LEU A 2 20.29 -16.54 7.60
C LEU A 2 19.26 -15.59 8.20
N VAL A 3 18.66 -14.72 7.38
CA VAL A 3 17.54 -13.87 7.80
C VAL A 3 16.27 -14.64 7.48
N PHE A 4 15.72 -15.34 8.46
CA PHE A 4 14.33 -15.81 8.40
C PHE A 4 13.44 -14.63 8.80
N CYS A 5 13.10 -13.78 7.85
CA CYS A 5 11.97 -12.88 8.04
C CYS A 5 10.73 -13.74 7.88
N LEU A 6 10.07 -14.12 8.98
CA LEU A 6 8.70 -14.62 8.97
C LEU A 6 7.78 -13.44 8.61
N ASP A 7 7.99 -12.86 7.44
CA ASP A 7 7.24 -11.70 6.99
C ASP A 7 5.85 -12.18 6.62
N GLN A 8 4.90 -11.90 7.51
CA GLN A 8 3.48 -12.10 7.22
C GLN A 8 3.05 -11.29 5.99
N VAL A 9 3.83 -10.27 5.60
CA VAL A 9 3.60 -9.37 4.47
C VAL A 9 4.88 -9.24 3.64
N TYR A 10 4.80 -9.53 2.36
CA TYR A 10 5.88 -9.42 1.38
C TYR A 10 5.45 -8.49 0.25
N GLN A 11 6.34 -7.61 -0.22
CA GLN A 11 6.06 -6.70 -1.34
C GLN A 11 7.17 -6.73 -2.40
N THR A 12 6.77 -6.59 -3.66
CA THR A 12 7.67 -6.67 -4.82
C THR A 12 7.30 -5.64 -5.90
N PRO A 13 8.28 -5.11 -6.63
CA PRO A 13 9.72 -5.23 -6.35
C PRO A 13 10.12 -4.37 -5.14
N ALA A 14 11.24 -4.73 -4.50
CA ALA A 14 11.74 -4.01 -3.32
C ALA A 14 12.22 -2.59 -3.65
N VAL A 15 12.66 -2.37 -4.89
CA VAL A 15 13.12 -1.07 -5.38
C VAL A 15 12.62 -0.88 -6.80
N LEU A 16 12.15 0.34 -7.09
CA LEU A 16 11.66 0.77 -8.39
C LEU A 16 12.45 2.00 -8.83
N TYR A 17 12.94 1.98 -10.06
CA TYR A 17 13.57 3.14 -10.71
C TYR A 17 12.89 3.37 -12.05
N HIS A 18 12.17 4.48 -12.14
CA HIS A 18 11.36 4.84 -13.30
C HIS A 18 11.61 6.29 -13.69
N LYS A 19 11.36 6.60 -14.95
CA LYS A 19 11.42 7.98 -15.45
C LYS A 19 10.11 8.71 -15.15
N PRO A 20 10.14 10.05 -15.04
CA PRO A 20 8.92 10.83 -14.97
C PRO A 20 7.95 10.51 -16.13
N GLY A 21 6.65 10.47 -15.85
CA GLY A 21 5.60 10.09 -16.78
C GLY A 21 5.34 8.58 -16.93
N GLU A 22 6.24 7.73 -16.43
CA GLU A 22 6.03 6.27 -16.43
C GLU A 22 5.02 5.85 -15.35
N LYS A 23 4.64 4.56 -15.38
CA LYS A 23 3.83 3.91 -14.35
C LYS A 23 4.72 3.02 -13.50
N ALA A 24 4.51 3.04 -12.19
CA ALA A 24 5.09 2.11 -11.24
C ALA A 24 4.00 1.21 -10.66
N GLN A 25 4.28 -0.07 -10.48
CA GLN A 25 3.38 -0.99 -9.78
C GLN A 25 4.14 -1.72 -8.68
N ILE A 26 3.52 -1.77 -7.51
CA ILE A 26 3.99 -2.52 -6.35
C ILE A 26 2.93 -3.56 -6.03
N THR A 27 3.33 -4.81 -5.88
CA THR A 27 2.46 -5.92 -5.52
C THR A 27 2.78 -6.37 -4.11
N CYS A 28 1.75 -6.55 -3.30
CA CYS A 28 1.82 -7.02 -1.93
C CYS A 28 1.16 -8.40 -1.81
N PHE A 29 1.80 -9.26 -1.04
CA PHE A 29 1.37 -10.60 -0.68
C PHE A 29 1.38 -10.72 0.84
N HIS A 30 0.46 -11.49 1.41
CA HIS A 30 0.47 -11.78 2.84
C HIS A 30 -0.22 -13.12 3.13
N ASN A 31 0.07 -13.70 4.29
CA ASN A 31 -0.54 -14.95 4.75
C ASN A 31 -1.40 -14.78 6.03
N ALA A 32 -1.63 -13.53 6.47
CA ALA A 32 -2.38 -13.22 7.68
C ALA A 32 -3.91 -13.45 7.60
N GLY A 33 -4.46 -13.77 6.42
CA GLY A 33 -5.89 -14.02 6.24
C GLY A 33 -6.80 -12.79 6.44
N HIS A 34 -6.23 -11.58 6.42
CA HIS A 34 -6.98 -10.33 6.52
C HIS A 34 -7.59 -9.93 5.16
N ASN A 35 -8.84 -9.49 5.17
CA ASN A 35 -9.51 -9.02 3.94
C ASN A 35 -9.16 -7.57 3.61
N GLN A 36 -8.62 -6.81 4.58
CA GLN A 36 -8.18 -5.43 4.39
C GLN A 36 -6.70 -5.35 4.00
N MET A 37 -6.37 -4.37 3.16
CA MET A 37 -5.02 -3.95 2.86
C MET A 37 -4.92 -2.43 2.82
N TYR A 38 -3.79 -1.92 3.29
CA TYR A 38 -3.50 -0.51 3.40
C TYR A 38 -2.20 -0.22 2.65
N TRP A 39 -2.20 0.86 1.89
CA TRP A 39 -1.02 1.37 1.22
C TRP A 39 -0.63 2.72 1.79
N TYR A 40 0.63 2.83 2.18
CA TYR A 40 1.19 4.05 2.73
C TYR A 40 2.36 4.54 1.90
N ARG A 41 2.63 5.83 2.01
CA ARG A 41 3.87 6.46 1.53
C ARG A 41 4.54 7.23 2.65
N GLN A 42 5.86 7.15 2.69
CA GLN A 42 6.71 7.96 3.54
C GLN A 42 7.76 8.65 2.67
N ARG A 43 7.81 9.98 2.73
CA ARG A 43 8.91 10.76 2.15
C ARG A 43 10.01 10.97 3.19
N PRO A 44 11.26 11.22 2.78
CA PRO A 44 12.33 11.56 3.70
C PRO A 44 11.94 12.75 4.60
N GLY A 45 11.95 12.56 5.91
CA GLY A 45 11.59 13.59 6.89
C GLY A 45 10.10 13.79 7.14
N GLU A 46 9.22 13.04 6.47
CA GLU A 46 7.76 13.10 6.67
C GLU A 46 7.23 11.89 7.45
N THR A 47 6.06 12.06 8.06
CA THR A 47 5.31 10.96 8.66
C THR A 47 4.65 10.10 7.59
N MET A 48 4.43 8.82 7.90
CA MET A 48 3.74 7.89 7.01
C MET A 48 2.30 8.37 6.74
N THR A 49 1.93 8.45 5.47
CA THR A 49 0.61 8.92 5.01
C THR A 49 -0.13 7.80 4.31
N LEU A 50 -1.41 7.58 4.67
CA LEU A 50 -2.27 6.59 4.02
C LEU A 50 -2.62 7.09 2.61
N ILE A 51 -2.36 6.27 1.60
CA ILE A 51 -2.76 6.53 0.21
C ILE A 51 -4.15 5.96 -0.04
N VAL A 52 -4.34 4.68 0.30
CA VAL A 52 -5.56 3.97 -0.02
C VAL A 52 -5.75 2.75 0.85
N TYR A 53 -7.01 2.50 1.18
CA TYR A 53 -7.51 1.32 1.86
C TYR A 53 -8.31 0.47 0.87
N THR A 54 -8.10 -0.84 0.87
CA THR A 54 -8.84 -1.78 0.04
C THR A 54 -9.39 -2.94 0.85
N VAL A 55 -10.56 -3.43 0.42
CA VAL A 55 -11.21 -4.63 0.95
C VAL A 55 -11.44 -5.59 -0.20
N PHE A 56 -11.17 -6.88 0.00
CA PHE A 56 -11.47 -7.89 -1.02
C PHE A 56 -12.96 -7.86 -1.39
N GLY A 57 -13.27 -7.70 -2.69
CA GLY A 57 -14.64 -7.54 -3.20
C GLY A 57 -15.28 -6.16 -2.98
N GLY A 58 -14.55 -5.21 -2.37
CA GLY A 58 -14.99 -3.84 -2.13
C GLY A 58 -14.37 -2.81 -3.07
N GLN A 59 -14.84 -1.57 -2.98
CA GLN A 59 -14.24 -0.43 -3.68
C GLN A 59 -13.07 0.15 -2.87
N PRO A 60 -11.99 0.62 -3.52
CA PRO A 60 -10.90 1.32 -2.85
C PRO A 60 -11.37 2.64 -2.23
N ASP A 61 -10.88 2.95 -1.03
CA ASP A 61 -11.06 4.23 -0.36
C ASP A 61 -9.72 4.97 -0.30
N TYR A 62 -9.62 6.07 -1.04
CA TYR A 62 -8.39 6.86 -1.16
C TYR A 62 -8.23 7.90 -0.04
N GLY A 63 -9.19 8.08 0.87
CA GLY A 63 -9.04 8.98 2.03
C GLY A 63 -8.66 10.43 1.70
N GLY A 64 -8.89 10.89 0.46
CA GLY A 64 -8.48 12.20 -0.06
C GLY A 64 -7.30 12.20 -1.04
N ALA A 65 -6.61 11.07 -1.25
CA ALA A 65 -5.63 10.94 -2.31
C ALA A 65 -6.31 10.95 -3.70
N ALA A 66 -5.61 11.50 -4.70
CA ALA A 66 -6.17 11.62 -6.05
C ALA A 66 -6.34 10.24 -6.71
N PRO A 67 -7.57 9.80 -7.02
CA PRO A 67 -7.82 8.50 -7.65
C PRO A 67 -7.32 8.42 -9.11
N THR A 68 -6.97 9.57 -9.71
CA THR A 68 -6.31 9.62 -11.02
C THR A 68 -4.82 9.26 -10.95
N LYS A 69 -4.20 9.46 -9.78
CA LYS A 69 -2.77 9.24 -9.52
C LYS A 69 -2.48 7.83 -9.03
N TYR A 70 -3.37 7.30 -8.21
CA TYR A 70 -3.23 6.00 -7.58
C TYR A 70 -4.38 5.09 -8.01
N SER A 71 -4.04 3.86 -8.36
CA SER A 71 -5.00 2.78 -8.56
C SER A 71 -4.59 1.61 -7.68
N ALA A 72 -5.48 1.17 -6.78
CA ALA A 72 -5.23 0.00 -5.95
C ALA A 72 -6.27 -1.09 -6.19
N ILE A 73 -5.78 -2.33 -6.20
CA ILE A 73 -6.58 -3.53 -6.42
C ILE A 73 -6.27 -4.52 -5.31
N LYS A 74 -7.31 -5.18 -4.78
CA LYS A 74 -7.18 -6.32 -3.88
C LYS A 74 -7.62 -7.57 -4.64
N ASP A 75 -6.67 -8.19 -5.35
CA ASP A 75 -6.96 -9.29 -6.29
C ASP A 75 -7.52 -10.55 -5.59
N SER A 76 -7.09 -10.80 -4.35
CA SER A 76 -7.59 -11.89 -3.51
C SER A 76 -7.52 -11.52 -2.03
N ILE A 77 -7.91 -12.44 -1.14
CA ILE A 77 -7.64 -12.27 0.30
C ILE A 77 -6.15 -12.08 0.57
N TYR A 78 -5.24 -12.69 -0.19
CA TYR A 78 -3.81 -12.77 0.14
C TYR A 78 -2.90 -11.82 -0.63
N ASN A 79 -3.41 -11.12 -1.64
CA ASN A 79 -2.60 -10.21 -2.44
C ASN A 79 -3.38 -9.00 -2.93
N GLY A 80 -2.64 -8.00 -3.38
CA GLY A 80 -3.14 -6.79 -3.99
C GLY A 80 -2.00 -5.97 -4.58
N SER A 81 -2.33 -4.94 -5.32
CA SER A 81 -1.36 -4.08 -5.97
C SER A 81 -1.71 -2.61 -5.83
N LEU A 82 -0.68 -1.76 -5.82
CA LEU A 82 -0.77 -0.32 -5.96
C LEU A 82 -0.04 0.08 -7.24
N THR A 83 -0.77 0.74 -8.13
CA THR A 83 -0.24 1.34 -9.34
C THR A 83 -0.23 2.86 -9.19
N ILE A 84 0.92 3.46 -9.45
CA ILE A 84 1.13 4.91 -9.48
C ILE A 84 1.30 5.30 -10.93
N THR A 85 0.47 6.21 -11.42
CA THR A 85 0.48 6.67 -12.81
C THR A 85 1.20 8.01 -12.93
N ASP A 86 1.72 8.30 -14.12
CA ASP A 86 2.31 9.60 -14.47
C ASP A 86 3.32 10.10 -13.43
N LEU A 87 4.35 9.29 -13.15
CA LEU A 87 5.30 9.54 -12.05
C LEU A 87 5.92 10.94 -12.13
N LEU A 88 5.98 11.61 -10.98
CA LEU A 88 6.61 12.91 -10.81
C LEU A 88 7.72 12.83 -9.74
N PRO A 89 8.67 13.78 -9.70
CA PRO A 89 9.71 13.81 -8.68
C PRO A 89 9.17 13.78 -7.24
N GLU A 90 7.98 14.33 -7.02
CA GLU A 90 7.32 14.36 -5.72
C GLU A 90 6.80 12.97 -5.30
N ASP A 91 6.67 12.00 -6.21
CA ASP A 91 6.25 10.64 -5.86
C ASP A 91 7.38 9.80 -5.26
N ASN A 92 8.61 10.33 -5.23
CA ASN A 92 9.72 9.68 -4.56
C ASN A 92 9.42 9.48 -3.07
N GLY A 93 9.66 8.27 -2.60
CA GLY A 93 9.44 7.89 -1.22
C GLY A 93 9.46 6.38 -1.06
N VAL A 94 9.33 5.94 0.19
CA VAL A 94 9.16 4.53 0.52
C VAL A 94 7.67 4.24 0.58
N TYR A 95 7.25 3.18 -0.10
CA TYR A 95 5.87 2.72 -0.13
C TYR A 95 5.74 1.44 0.67
N PHE A 96 4.74 1.38 1.54
CA PHE A 96 4.52 0.26 2.43
C PHE A 96 3.13 -0.33 2.21
N CYS A 97 3.08 -1.66 2.13
CA CYS A 97 1.85 -2.41 2.30
C CYS A 97 1.70 -2.84 3.76
N ALA A 98 0.49 -2.75 4.29
CA ALA A 98 0.12 -3.34 5.57
C ALA A 98 -1.23 -4.05 5.47
N VAL A 99 -1.44 -5.03 6.34
CA VAL A 99 -2.71 -5.75 6.48
C VAL A 99 -3.06 -5.87 7.95
N SER A 100 -4.32 -5.69 8.28
CA SER A 100 -4.82 -5.81 9.65
C SER A 100 -6.30 -6.10 9.62
N LYS A 101 -6.79 -6.87 10.60
CA LYS A 101 -8.22 -7.00 10.84
C LYS A 101 -8.72 -5.67 11.41
N HIS A 102 -9.76 -5.10 10.81
CA HIS A 102 -10.45 -3.97 11.42
C HIS A 102 -11.27 -4.45 12.63
N SER A 103 -10.67 -4.52 13.82
CA SER A 103 -11.44 -4.39 15.06
C SER A 103 -11.56 -2.89 15.35
N ASP A 104 -12.74 -2.33 15.09
CA ASP A 104 -13.23 -0.98 15.44
C ASP A 104 -12.16 0.08 15.73
N VAL A 105 -11.92 0.99 14.77
CA VAL A 105 -11.36 2.32 15.09
C VAL A 105 -12.49 3.19 15.64
N ARG A 106 -13.08 2.78 16.77
CA ARG A 106 -13.99 3.59 17.59
C ARG A 106 -13.87 3.21 19.07
N SER A 107 -12.71 3.44 19.65
CA SER A 107 -12.60 3.66 21.10
C SER A 107 -11.28 4.32 21.46
N VAL A 108 -11.03 5.50 20.90
CA VAL A 108 -10.32 6.55 21.65
C VAL A 108 -11.18 7.80 21.54
N SER A 109 -12.30 7.79 22.27
CA SER A 109 -12.92 9.01 22.73
C SER A 109 -12.40 9.28 24.14
N SER A 110 -11.85 10.48 24.28
CA SER A 110 -11.39 11.20 25.48
C SER A 110 -12.05 10.82 26.80
#